data_AF-A0A441HXT8-F1
#
_entry.id   AF-A0A441HXT8-F1
#
_cell.length_a   1.000
_cell.length_b   1.000
_cell.length_c   1.000
_cell.angle_alpha   90.00
_cell.angle_beta   90.00
_cell.angle_gamma   90.00
#
_symmetry.space_group_name_H-M   'P 1'
#
loop_
_entity.id
_entity.type
_entity.pdbx_description
1 polymer ?
#
loop_
_entity_poly.entity_id
_entity_poly.type
_entity_poly.pdbx_seq_one_letter_code
_entity_poly.pdbx_strand_id
1 'polypeptide(L)'
;MATTSEIDVGMDAIAQRIYDQRQVMLKVKQNATGASTALAAITTDFAAVISAVQAFGTSDAYEAATKAQFAKLTTEYNALKSVADAVAGANLG
;
A
#
# COMPACT_ATOMS: atom_id res chain seq x y z
N MET A 1 22.03 0.20 40.66
CA MET A 1 20.65 -0.33 40.56
C MET A 1 19.75 0.88 40.47
N ALA A 2 18.78 0.93 39.55
CA ALA A 2 17.86 2.07 39.46
C ALA A 2 17.02 2.17 40.74
N THR A 3 16.80 3.39 41.21
CA THR A 3 15.86 3.70 42.29
C THR A 3 14.43 3.52 41.83
N THR A 4 13.49 3.38 42.78
CA THR A 4 12.06 3.24 42.46
C THR A 4 11.54 4.42 41.62
N SER A 5 11.95 5.66 41.92
CA SER A 5 11.52 6.82 41.11
C SER A 5 12.10 6.80 39.69
N GLU A 6 13.34 6.34 39.51
CA GLU A 6 13.92 6.18 38.17
C GLU A 6 13.21 5.08 37.37
N ILE A 7 12.73 4.04 38.05
CA ILE A 7 11.92 2.98 37.43
C ILE A 7 10.57 3.55 36.99
N ASP A 8 9.86 4.27 37.86
CA ASP A 8 8.53 4.82 37.55
C ASP A 8 8.59 5.82 36.38
N VAL A 9 9.53 6.78 36.43
CA VAL A 9 9.76 7.73 35.32
C VAL A 9 10.14 7.01 34.03
N GLY A 10 10.97 5.96 34.13
CA GLY A 10 11.34 5.14 32.99
C GLY A 10 10.14 4.42 32.37
N MET A 11 9.24 3.87 33.19
CA MET A 11 8.02 3.20 32.74
C MET A 11 7.07 4.16 32.02
N ASP A 12 6.88 5.37 32.56
CA ASP A 12 6.05 6.40 31.92
C ASP A 12 6.62 6.80 30.56
N ALA A 13 7.94 7.00 30.46
CA ALA A 13 8.60 7.32 29.20
C ALA A 13 8.48 6.19 28.17
N ILE A 14 8.57 4.92 28.60
CA ILE A 14 8.35 3.76 27.74
C ILE A 14 6.89 3.73 27.24
N ALA A 15 5.92 3.94 28.13
CA ALA A 15 4.50 3.94 27.79
C ALA A 15 4.18 5.04 26.77
N GLN A 16 4.71 6.24 26.97
CA GLN A 16 4.55 7.35 26.03
C GLN A 16 5.13 7.00 24.66
N ARG A 17 6.34 6.44 24.62
CA ARG A 17 6.98 6.04 23.36
C ARG A 17 6.17 5.00 22.60
N ILE A 18 5.60 4.01 23.31
CA ILE A 18 4.71 3.00 22.70
C ILE A 18 3.46 3.66 22.13
N TYR A 19 2.86 4.58 22.87
CA TYR A 19 1.68 5.33 22.42
C TYR A 19 1.97 6.13 21.14
N ASP A 20 3.08 6.87 21.10
CA ASP A 20 3.45 7.68 19.94
C ASP A 20 3.66 6.82 18.69
N GLN A 21 4.36 5.68 18.83
CA GLN A 21 4.54 4.77 17.69
C GLN A 21 3.23 4.11 17.24
N ARG A 22 2.29 3.85 18.16
CA ARG A 22 0.95 3.38 17.78
C ARG A 22 0.24 4.42 16.90
N GLN A 23 0.34 5.71 17.20
CA GLN A 23 -0.23 6.76 16.35
C GLN A 23 0.39 6.78 14.94
N VAL A 24 1.71 6.57 14.84
CA VAL A 24 2.39 6.42 13.54
C VAL A 24 1.82 5.23 12.76
N MET A 25 1.67 4.08 13.40
CA MET A 25 1.14 2.88 12.75
C MET A 25 -0.32 3.05 12.30
N LEU A 26 -1.15 3.74 13.09
CA LEU A 26 -2.52 4.07 12.68
C LEU A 26 -2.54 4.95 11.42
N LYS A 27 -1.64 5.94 11.33
CA LYS A 27 -1.51 6.77 10.12
C LYS A 27 -1.02 5.95 8.91
N VAL A 28 -0.06 5.05 9.11
CA VAL A 28 0.41 4.13 8.05
C VAL A 28 -0.74 3.29 7.51
N LYS A 29 -1.55 2.71 8.41
CA LYS A 29 -2.75 1.95 8.04
C LYS A 29 -3.73 2.81 7.24
N GLN A 30 -4.03 4.02 7.69
CA GLN A 30 -4.95 4.92 6.99
C GLN A 30 -4.45 5.27 5.58
N ASN A 31 -3.16 5.56 5.44
CA ASN A 31 -2.54 5.84 4.14
C ASN A 31 -2.59 4.61 3.22
N ALA A 32 -2.36 3.41 3.75
CA ALA A 32 -2.45 2.17 2.98
C ALA A 32 -3.88 1.90 2.50
N THR A 33 -4.90 2.18 3.33
CA THR A 33 -6.31 2.14 2.91
C THR A 33 -6.59 3.10 1.76
N GLY A 34 -6.08 4.34 1.84
CA GLY A 34 -6.20 5.31 0.77
C GLY A 34 -5.53 4.84 -0.52
N ALA A 35 -4.30 4.31 -0.43
CA ALA A 35 -3.58 3.75 -1.56
C ALA A 35 -4.31 2.57 -2.21
N SER A 36 -4.82 1.63 -1.41
CA SER A 36 -5.59 0.49 -1.93
C SER A 36 -6.85 0.94 -2.67
N THR A 37 -7.57 1.92 -2.13
CA THR A 37 -8.78 2.49 -2.74
C THR A 37 -8.44 3.15 -4.08
N ALA A 38 -7.38 3.98 -4.12
CA ALA A 38 -6.94 4.64 -5.33
C ALA A 38 -6.49 3.64 -6.41
N LEU A 39 -5.77 2.58 -6.02
CA LEU A 39 -5.37 1.51 -6.94
C LEU A 39 -6.58 0.76 -7.50
N ALA A 40 -7.56 0.41 -6.67
CA ALA A 40 -8.77 -0.28 -7.13
C ALA A 40 -9.54 0.53 -8.19
N ALA A 41 -9.55 1.87 -8.07
CA ALA A 41 -10.22 2.76 -9.01
C ALA A 41 -9.62 2.73 -10.43
N ILE A 42 -8.35 2.34 -10.61
CA ILE A 42 -7.68 2.28 -11.93
C ILE A 42 -8.49 1.47 -12.94
N THR A 43 -9.08 0.36 -12.51
CA THR A 43 -9.86 -0.53 -13.40
C THR A 43 -11.11 0.13 -13.96
N THR A 44 -11.71 1.06 -13.21
CA THR A 44 -12.87 1.84 -13.62
C THR A 44 -12.45 3.08 -14.39
N ASP A 45 -11.53 3.87 -13.83
CA ASP A 45 -11.12 5.16 -14.38
C ASP A 45 -10.45 5.05 -15.75
N PHE A 46 -9.76 3.93 -16.01
CA PHE A 46 -9.05 3.67 -17.26
C PHE A 46 -9.62 2.50 -18.06
N ALA A 47 -10.88 2.11 -17.83
CA ALA A 47 -11.51 0.94 -18.47
C ALA A 47 -11.41 0.95 -20.02
N ALA A 48 -11.56 2.13 -20.65
CA ALA A 48 -11.45 2.26 -22.09
C ALA A 48 -10.02 2.00 -22.61
N VAL A 49 -9.01 2.52 -21.92
CA VAL A 49 -7.59 2.29 -22.26
C VAL A 49 -7.23 0.82 -22.08
N ILE A 50 -7.64 0.23 -20.95
CA ILE A 50 -7.44 -1.19 -20.65
C ILE A 50 -8.05 -2.05 -21.77
N SER A 51 -9.29 -1.78 -22.15
CA SER A 51 -9.99 -2.53 -23.20
C SER A 51 -9.30 -2.39 -24.55
N ALA A 52 -8.86 -1.19 -24.92
CA ALA A 52 -8.14 -0.94 -26.16
C ALA A 52 -6.82 -1.73 -26.23
N VAL A 53 -6.01 -1.69 -25.17
CA VAL A 53 -4.73 -2.41 -25.12
C VAL A 53 -4.92 -3.93 -25.10
N GLN A 54 -5.98 -4.42 -24.46
CA GLN A 54 -6.30 -5.85 -24.47
C GLN A 54 -6.69 -6.35 -25.87
N ALA A 55 -7.33 -5.50 -26.69
CA ALA A 55 -7.73 -5.82 -28.05
C ALA A 55 -6.56 -5.82 -29.06
N PHE A 56 -5.42 -5.22 -28.73
CA PHE A 56 -4.24 -5.19 -29.59
C PHE A 56 -3.73 -6.59 -29.96
N GLY A 57 -3.23 -6.71 -31.19
CA GLY A 57 -2.56 -7.90 -31.69
C GLY A 57 -1.09 -7.95 -31.27
N THR A 58 -0.32 -8.79 -31.95
CA THR A 58 1.14 -8.91 -31.76
C THR A 58 1.94 -8.77 -33.06
N SER A 59 1.26 -8.55 -34.19
CA SER A 59 1.89 -8.44 -35.51
C SER A 59 2.44 -7.04 -35.76
N ASP A 60 1.77 -6.01 -35.23
CA ASP A 60 2.29 -4.65 -35.21
C ASP A 60 3.23 -4.45 -34.02
N ALA A 61 4.36 -3.78 -34.26
CA ALA A 61 5.41 -3.61 -33.27
C ALA A 61 4.99 -2.72 -32.10
N TYR A 62 4.19 -1.67 -32.36
CA TYR A 62 3.69 -0.78 -31.33
C TYR A 62 2.64 -1.47 -30.45
N GLU A 63 1.71 -2.19 -31.08
CA GLU A 63 0.70 -2.99 -30.38
C GLU A 63 1.34 -4.02 -29.45
N ALA A 64 2.32 -4.79 -29.95
CA ALA A 64 3.05 -5.77 -29.17
C ALA A 64 3.80 -5.14 -27.99
N ALA A 65 4.50 -4.01 -28.21
CA ALA A 65 5.24 -3.31 -27.17
C ALA A 65 4.30 -2.73 -26.09
N THR A 66 3.17 -2.14 -26.50
CA THR A 66 2.16 -1.60 -25.59
C THR A 66 1.54 -2.69 -24.72
N LYS A 67 1.23 -3.87 -25.28
CA LYS A 67 0.77 -5.03 -24.50
C LYS A 67 1.80 -5.51 -23.50
N ALA A 68 3.07 -5.58 -23.90
CA ALA A 68 4.15 -5.97 -22.99
C ALA A 68 4.29 -4.98 -21.83
N GLN A 69 4.14 -3.68 -22.10
CA GLN A 69 4.16 -2.64 -21.06
C GLN A 69 2.94 -2.75 -20.14
N PHE A 70 1.75 -2.98 -20.69
CA PHE A 70 0.53 -3.17 -19.91
C PHE A 70 0.60 -4.40 -18.99
N ALA A 71 1.20 -5.50 -19.45
CA ALA A 71 1.44 -6.67 -18.61
C ALA A 71 2.39 -6.39 -17.44
N LYS A 72 3.44 -5.58 -17.65
CA LYS A 72 4.33 -5.12 -16.57
C LYS A 72 3.60 -4.26 -15.55
N LEU A 73 2.82 -3.27 -16.01
CA LEU A 73 2.02 -2.41 -15.14
C LEU A 73 0.97 -3.20 -14.35
N THR A 74 0.34 -4.21 -14.96
CA THR A 74 -0.59 -5.12 -14.27
C THR A 74 0.12 -5.89 -13.14
N THR A 75 1.36 -6.33 -13.39
CA THR A 75 2.17 -7.02 -12.37
C THR A 75 2.51 -6.09 -11.20
N GLU A 76 2.94 -4.85 -11.49
CA GLU A 76 3.24 -3.84 -10.48
C GLU A 76 2.00 -3.43 -9.67
N TYR A 77 0.86 -3.23 -10.35
CA TYR A 77 -0.43 -2.97 -9.73
C TYR A 77 -0.80 -4.06 -8.72
N ASN A 78 -0.74 -5.34 -9.12
CA ASN A 78 -1.09 -6.46 -8.25
C ASN A 78 -0.14 -6.56 -7.04
N ALA A 79 1.16 -6.37 -7.25
CA ALA A 79 2.15 -6.40 -6.19
C ALA A 79 1.92 -5.26 -5.17
N LEU A 80 1.78 -4.02 -5.65
CA LEU A 80 1.58 -2.87 -4.78
C LEU A 80 0.23 -2.93 -4.06
N LYS A 81 -0.84 -3.33 -4.75
CA LYS A 81 -2.17 -3.45 -4.16
C LYS A 81 -2.20 -4.51 -3.05
N SER A 82 -1.55 -5.66 -3.26
CA SER A 82 -1.43 -6.71 -2.24
C SER A 82 -0.78 -6.19 -0.96
N VAL A 83 0.31 -5.42 -1.08
CA VAL A 83 0.98 -4.80 0.07
C VAL A 83 0.07 -3.77 0.76
N ALA A 84 -0.58 -2.89 -0.02
CA ALA A 84 -1.49 -1.89 0.52
C ALA A 84 -2.65 -2.53 1.28
N ASP A 85 -3.25 -3.59 0.73
CA ASP A 85 -4.33 -4.35 1.36
C ASP A 85 -3.86 -5.03 2.66
N ALA A 86 -2.67 -5.64 2.67
CA ALA A 86 -2.12 -6.27 3.86
C ALA A 86 -1.89 -5.26 5.00
N VAL A 87 -1.36 -4.08 4.70
CA VAL A 87 -1.12 -3.02 5.68
C VAL A 87 -2.45 -2.40 6.15
N ALA A 88 -3.39 -2.17 5.24
CA ALA A 88 -4.73 -1.66 5.56
C ALA A 88 -5.51 -2.65 6.45
N GLY A 89 -5.34 -3.96 6.21
CA GLY A 89 -5.97 -5.04 6.97
C GLY A 89 -5.32 -5.33 8.33
N ALA A 90 -4.14 -4.77 8.61
CA ALA A 90 -3.42 -5.04 9.86
C ALA A 90 -4.26 -4.63 11.09
N ASN A 91 -4.38 -5.54 12.06
CA ASN A 91 -5.02 -5.23 13.34
C ASN A 91 -3.97 -4.61 14.27
N LEU A 92 -4.22 -3.37 14.72
CA LEU A 92 -3.26 -2.59 15.50
C LEU A 92 -3.55 -2.53 17.00
N GLY A 93 -4.52 -3.32 17.50
CA GLY A 93 -4.72 -3.59 18.94
C GLY A 93 -4.94 -2.34 19.79
#